data_AF-K8GEC0-F1
#
_entry.id   AF-K8GEC0-F1
#
_cell.length_a   1.000
_cell.length_b   1.000
_cell.length_c   1.000
_cell.angle_alpha   90.00
_cell.angle_beta   90.00
_cell.angle_gamma   90.00
#
_symmetry.space_group_name_H-M   'P 1'
#
loop_
_entity.id
_entity.type
_entity.pdbx_description
1 polymer ?
#
loop_
_entity_poly.entity_id
_entity_poly.type
_entity_poly.pdbx_seq_one_letter_code
_entity_poly.pdbx_strand_id
1 'polypeptide(L)'
;MYPVINKKTVSALKFRPESVREKSAKAAFRQWQAVFYTLRDLVWQSTKPQIFKDAIADGTLEPVEPKRKRMDGTYEPAKYDPVAVRELYAEAWEQFSADFDVAFAKATLDEMVQFAESHYEMELSDLLKLNAERSAARFNR
;
A
#
# COMPACT_ATOMS: atom_id res chain seq x y z
N MET A 1 -2.55 -24.00 -41.15
CA MET A 1 -2.96 -22.80 -41.90
C MET A 1 -2.47 -21.59 -41.10
N TYR A 2 -1.38 -20.96 -41.52
CA TYR A 2 -0.82 -19.81 -40.78
C TYR A 2 -1.54 -18.52 -41.21
N PRO A 3 -1.90 -17.63 -40.27
CA PRO A 3 -2.53 -16.37 -40.64
C PRO A 3 -1.52 -15.51 -41.42
N VAL A 4 -1.91 -15.13 -42.64
CA VAL A 4 -1.16 -14.18 -43.47
C VAL A 4 -1.33 -12.80 -42.85
N ILE A 5 -0.32 -12.35 -42.09
CA ILE A 5 -0.27 -10.99 -41.55
C ILE A 5 -0.16 -10.03 -42.73
N ASN A 6 -1.25 -9.31 -43.00
CA ASN A 6 -1.33 -8.32 -44.07
C ASN A 6 -0.30 -7.20 -43.81
N LYS A 7 0.59 -6.92 -44.77
CA LYS A 7 1.65 -5.89 -44.63
C LYS A 7 1.11 -4.50 -44.28
N LYS A 8 -0.15 -4.21 -44.61
CA LYS A 8 -0.84 -2.96 -44.21
C LYS A 8 -1.09 -2.83 -42.70
N THR A 9 -1.18 -3.94 -41.97
CA THR A 9 -1.43 -3.92 -40.52
C THR A 9 -0.18 -3.54 -39.73
N VAL A 10 1.01 -3.83 -40.27
CA VAL A 10 2.30 -3.44 -39.66
C VAL A 10 2.56 -1.94 -39.87
N SER A 11 2.16 -1.35 -41.00
CA SER A 11 2.29 0.10 -41.25
C SER A 11 1.30 0.97 -40.44
N ALA A 12 0.25 0.37 -39.87
CA ALA A 12 -0.71 1.07 -39.00
C ALA A 12 -0.20 1.20 -37.55
N LEU A 13 0.78 0.39 -37.16
CA LEU A 13 1.54 0.57 -35.92
C LEU A 13 2.54 1.71 -36.13
N LYS A 14 2.07 2.95 -36.09
CA LYS A 14 2.94 4.13 -36.04
C LYS A 14 3.69 4.11 -34.71
N PHE A 15 4.85 3.46 -34.70
CA PHE A 15 5.79 3.50 -33.60
C PHE A 15 6.44 4.89 -33.57
N ARG A 16 5.80 5.84 -32.90
CA ARG A 16 6.39 7.16 -32.66
C ARG A 16 7.27 7.05 -31.41
N PRO A 17 8.58 7.33 -31.49
CA PRO A 17 9.41 7.38 -30.30
C PRO A 17 8.91 8.49 -29.36
N GLU A 18 8.77 8.16 -28.07
CA GLU A 18 8.40 9.13 -27.03
C GLU A 18 9.39 10.29 -27.03
N SER A 19 8.86 11.50 -27.04
CA SER A 19 9.64 12.73 -26.89
C SER A 19 10.31 12.81 -25.52
N VAL A 20 11.38 13.61 -25.40
CA VAL A 20 12.06 13.85 -24.12
C VAL A 20 11.08 14.38 -23.05
N ARG A 21 10.13 15.23 -23.46
CA ARG A 21 9.09 15.78 -22.57
C ARG A 21 8.11 14.72 -22.08
N GLU A 22 7.70 13.79 -22.94
CA GLU A 22 6.82 12.69 -22.54
C GLU A 22 7.55 11.74 -21.58
N LYS A 23 8.84 11.47 -21.82
CA LYS A 23 9.67 10.65 -20.93
C LYS A 23 9.83 11.30 -19.56
N SER A 24 10.08 12.60 -19.48
CA SER A 24 10.22 13.29 -18.19
C SER A 24 8.90 13.34 -17.41
N ALA A 25 7.78 13.64 -18.07
CA ALA A 25 6.46 13.61 -17.44
C ALA A 25 6.11 12.21 -16.89
N LYS A 26 6.44 11.17 -17.65
CA LYS A 26 6.24 9.77 -17.22
C LYS A 26 7.13 9.39 -16.04
N ALA A 27 8.38 9.86 -16.01
CA ALA A 27 9.29 9.64 -14.89
C ALA A 27 8.78 10.33 -13.61
N ALA A 28 8.37 11.59 -13.71
CA ALA A 28 7.78 12.34 -12.59
C ALA A 28 6.50 11.66 -12.07
N PHE A 29 5.63 11.21 -12.97
CA PHE A 29 4.41 10.48 -12.58
C PHE A 29 4.73 9.16 -11.87
N ARG A 30 5.72 8.40 -12.35
CA ARG A 30 6.16 7.16 -11.68
C ARG A 30 6.72 7.41 -10.29
N GLN A 31 7.48 8.49 -10.14
CA GLN A 31 8.02 8.89 -8.85
C GLN A 31 6.91 9.28 -7.87
N TRP A 32 5.93 10.06 -8.35
CA TRP A 32 4.72 10.39 -7.60
C TRP A 32 3.98 9.13 -7.15
N GLN A 33 3.75 8.17 -8.07
CA GLN A 33 3.09 6.91 -7.75
C GLN A 33 3.89 6.09 -6.72
N ALA A 34 5.21 6.04 -6.87
CA ALA A 34 6.08 5.32 -5.95
C ALA A 34 5.94 5.86 -4.52
N VAL A 35 6.02 7.19 -4.35
CA VAL A 35 5.86 7.85 -3.05
C VAL A 35 4.44 7.66 -2.51
N PHE A 36 3.42 7.87 -3.32
CA PHE A 36 2.01 7.74 -2.93
C PHE A 36 1.69 6.34 -2.37
N TYR A 37 2.08 5.27 -3.07
CA TYR A 37 1.83 3.89 -2.61
C TYR A 37 2.75 3.44 -1.47
N THR A 38 3.92 4.07 -1.33
CA THR A 38 4.77 3.87 -0.16
C THR A 38 4.13 4.50 1.07
N LEU A 39 3.68 5.75 0.99
CA LEU A 39 3.00 6.43 2.08
C LEU A 39 1.71 5.73 2.49
N ARG A 40 0.88 5.31 1.53
CA ARG A 40 -0.35 4.58 1.83
C ARG A 40 -0.08 3.35 2.71
N ASP A 41 0.98 2.62 2.41
CA ASP A 41 1.37 1.45 3.21
C ASP A 41 1.88 1.84 4.58
N LEU A 42 2.75 2.85 4.69
CA LEU A 42 3.26 3.33 5.97
C LEU A 42 2.11 3.76 6.91
N VAL A 43 1.18 4.56 6.40
CA VAL A 43 0.01 5.00 7.18
C VAL A 43 -0.89 3.83 7.55
N TRP A 44 -1.05 2.86 6.65
CA TRP A 44 -1.82 1.65 6.96
C TRP A 44 -1.17 0.81 8.06
N GLN A 45 0.14 0.57 7.99
CA GLN A 45 0.84 -0.21 9.01
C GLN A 45 0.83 0.47 10.37
N SER A 46 0.89 1.82 10.42
CA SER A 46 0.79 2.56 11.67
C SER A 46 -0.63 2.57 12.26
N THR A 47 -1.66 2.54 11.41
CA THR A 47 -3.08 2.58 11.82
C THR A 47 -3.63 1.21 12.22
N LYS A 48 -3.18 0.14 11.56
CA LYS A 48 -3.62 -1.25 11.79
C LYS A 48 -3.73 -1.69 13.25
N PRO A 49 -2.71 -1.46 14.11
CA PRO A 49 -2.76 -1.87 15.50
C PRO A 49 -3.87 -1.18 16.29
N GLN A 50 -4.23 0.07 15.92
CA GLN A 50 -5.27 0.82 16.59
C GLN A 50 -6.66 0.29 16.21
N ILE A 51 -6.90 0.03 14.92
CA ILE A 51 -8.14 -0.62 14.44
C ILE A 51 -8.43 -1.91 15.22
N PHE A 52 -7.39 -2.74 15.40
CA PHE A 52 -7.54 -3.99 16.13
C PHE A 52 -7.87 -3.79 17.61
N LYS A 53 -7.25 -2.79 18.26
CA LYS A 53 -7.54 -2.45 19.66
C LYS A 53 -8.94 -1.89 19.85
N ASP A 54 -9.38 -1.02 18.93
CA ASP A 54 -10.69 -0.41 18.98
C ASP A 54 -11.79 -1.47 18.81
N ALA A 55 -11.61 -2.40 17.87
CA ALA A 55 -12.52 -3.52 17.66
C ALA A 55 -12.63 -4.46 18.89
N ILE A 56 -11.57 -4.58 19.69
CA ILE A 56 -11.63 -5.32 20.97
C ILE A 56 -12.39 -4.50 22.02
N ALA A 57 -12.17 -3.19 22.05
CA ALA A 57 -12.76 -2.31 23.06
C ALA A 57 -14.26 -2.09 22.87
N ASP A 58 -14.74 -2.06 21.63
CA ASP A 58 -16.15 -1.89 21.29
C ASP A 58 -16.93 -3.22 21.20
N GLY A 59 -16.23 -4.36 21.26
CA GLY A 59 -16.81 -5.70 21.21
C GLY A 59 -17.06 -6.24 19.80
N THR A 60 -16.62 -5.53 18.75
CA THR A 60 -16.68 -6.02 17.36
C THR A 60 -15.87 -7.29 17.17
N LEU A 61 -14.76 -7.43 17.89
CA LEU A 61 -13.90 -8.60 17.85
C LEU A 61 -13.77 -9.23 19.23
N GLU A 62 -14.36 -10.42 19.38
CA GLU A 62 -14.26 -11.22 20.60
C GLU A 62 -13.16 -12.29 20.51
N PRO A 63 -12.44 -12.56 21.61
CA PRO A 63 -11.45 -13.62 21.64
C PRO A 63 -12.13 -15.01 21.66
N VAL A 64 -11.71 -15.89 20.77
CA VAL A 64 -12.10 -17.32 20.76
C VAL A 64 -11.52 -18.03 21.98
N GLU A 65 -10.31 -17.65 22.38
CA GLU A 65 -9.71 -18.07 23.65
C GLU A 65 -9.26 -16.84 24.43
N PRO A 66 -9.77 -16.60 25.65
CA PRO A 66 -9.39 -15.44 26.45
C PRO A 66 -7.95 -15.58 26.97
N LYS A 67 -7.36 -14.44 27.34
CA LYS A 67 -6.03 -14.38 27.96
C LYS A 67 -6.01 -15.23 29.24
N ARG A 68 -5.08 -16.18 29.35
CA ARG A 68 -4.95 -17.08 30.53
C ARG A 68 -3.55 -17.06 31.12
N LYS A 69 -3.46 -17.19 32.45
CA LYS A 69 -2.18 -17.30 33.16
C LYS A 69 -1.65 -18.74 33.05
N ARG A 70 -0.41 -18.88 32.60
CA ARG A 70 0.32 -20.15 32.54
C ARG A 70 0.89 -20.52 33.90
N MET A 71 1.26 -21.80 34.07
CA MET A 71 1.83 -22.32 35.31
C MET A 71 3.19 -21.69 35.68
N ASP A 72 3.92 -21.18 34.69
CA ASP A 72 5.19 -20.47 34.85
C ASP A 72 5.02 -19.00 35.29
N GLY A 73 3.79 -18.54 35.50
CA GLY A 73 3.46 -17.17 35.89
C GLY A 73 3.33 -16.19 34.72
N THR A 74 3.64 -16.60 33.49
CA THR A 74 3.44 -15.78 32.27
C THR A 74 1.97 -15.79 31.82
N TYR A 75 1.58 -14.84 30.97
CA TYR A 75 0.24 -14.83 30.37
C TYR A 75 0.30 -15.29 28.92
N GLU A 76 -0.55 -16.24 28.57
CA GLU A 76 -0.83 -16.57 27.18
C GLU A 76 -1.76 -15.50 26.59
N PRO A 77 -1.42 -14.90 25.43
CA PRO A 77 -2.26 -13.89 24.80
C PRO A 77 -3.61 -14.48 24.39
N ALA A 78 -4.62 -13.62 24.30
CA ALA A 78 -5.91 -14.01 23.76
C ALA A 78 -5.76 -14.42 22.28
N LYS A 79 -6.53 -15.42 21.86
CA LYS A 79 -6.59 -15.86 20.46
C LYS A 79 -7.89 -15.38 19.83
N TYR A 80 -7.78 -14.93 18.59
CA TYR A 80 -8.88 -14.40 17.81
C TYR A 80 -9.03 -15.25 16.54
N ASP A 81 -10.25 -15.31 16.01
CA ASP A 81 -10.52 -16.01 14.76
C ASP A 81 -9.79 -15.30 13.61
N PRO A 82 -8.86 -15.97 12.89
CA PRO A 82 -8.17 -15.38 11.76
C PRO A 82 -9.10 -14.88 10.65
N VAL A 83 -10.29 -15.48 10.50
CA VAL A 83 -11.29 -15.05 9.50
C VAL A 83 -11.91 -13.72 9.90
N ALA A 84 -12.41 -13.60 11.14
CA ALA A 84 -12.97 -12.35 11.66
C ALA A 84 -11.94 -11.20 11.63
N VAL A 85 -10.68 -11.47 11.98
CA VAL A 85 -9.61 -10.47 11.91
C VAL A 85 -9.32 -10.03 10.47
N ARG A 86 -9.41 -10.97 9.51
CA ARG A 86 -9.22 -10.64 8.09
C ARG A 86 -10.37 -9.77 7.56
N GLU A 87 -11.61 -10.10 7.92
CA GLU A 87 -12.79 -9.33 7.53
C GLU A 87 -12.74 -7.92 8.11
N LEU A 88 -12.43 -7.77 9.40
CA LEU A 88 -12.21 -6.48 10.05
C LEU A 88 -11.20 -5.61 9.28
N TYR A 89 -10.04 -6.18 8.94
CA TYR A 89 -9.03 -5.44 8.19
C TYR A 89 -9.41 -5.16 6.74
N ALA A 90 -10.24 -5.99 6.12
CA ALA A 90 -10.71 -5.76 4.75
C ALA A 90 -11.66 -4.56 4.70
N GLU A 91 -12.63 -4.51 5.61
CA GLU A 91 -13.56 -3.38 5.75
C GLU A 91 -12.83 -2.09 6.12
N ALA A 92 -11.95 -2.16 7.12
CA ALA A 92 -11.16 -1.00 7.53
C ALA A 92 -10.22 -0.51 6.42
N TRP A 93 -9.69 -1.43 5.58
CA TRP A 93 -8.85 -1.07 4.43
C TRP A 93 -9.62 -0.32 3.35
N GLU A 94 -10.88 -0.70 3.10
CA GLU A 94 -11.73 -0.03 2.11
C GLU A 94 -11.98 1.44 2.51
N GLN A 95 -12.41 1.65 3.76
CA GLN A 95 -12.63 2.99 4.29
C GLN A 95 -11.32 3.80 4.33
N PHE A 96 -10.25 3.22 4.87
CA PHE A 96 -8.93 3.85 4.89
C PHE A 96 -8.46 4.26 3.49
N SER A 97 -8.62 3.38 2.50
CA SER A 97 -8.18 3.67 1.13
C SER A 97 -8.96 4.83 0.51
N ALA A 98 -10.27 4.91 0.77
CA ALA A 98 -11.09 6.03 0.30
C ALA A 98 -10.64 7.35 0.94
N ASP A 99 -10.47 7.37 2.27
CA ASP A 99 -10.08 8.58 3.00
C ASP A 99 -8.65 9.03 2.64
N PHE A 100 -7.73 8.08 2.50
CA PHE A 100 -6.37 8.35 2.05
C PHE A 100 -6.35 8.94 0.63
N ASP A 101 -7.16 8.42 -0.28
CA ASP A 101 -7.22 8.91 -1.66
C ASP A 101 -7.82 10.30 -1.73
N VAL A 102 -8.83 10.61 -0.94
CA VAL A 102 -9.37 11.96 -0.82
C VAL A 102 -8.29 12.94 -0.33
N ALA A 103 -7.47 12.55 0.64
CA ALA A 103 -6.41 13.40 1.20
C ALA A 103 -5.22 13.59 0.24
N PHE A 104 -4.76 12.53 -0.43
CA PHE A 104 -3.47 12.53 -1.12
C PHE A 104 -3.54 12.41 -2.65
N ALA A 105 -4.67 12.05 -3.27
CA ALA A 105 -4.71 11.85 -4.72
C ALA A 105 -4.41 13.12 -5.53
N LYS A 106 -4.62 14.30 -4.93
CA LYS A 106 -4.29 15.60 -5.52
C LYS A 106 -3.03 16.24 -4.93
N ALA A 107 -2.41 15.60 -3.95
CA ALA A 107 -1.18 16.11 -3.35
C ALA A 107 -0.03 16.08 -4.36
N THR A 108 0.80 17.10 -4.32
CA THR A 108 2.07 17.15 -5.05
C THR A 108 3.09 16.19 -4.43
N LEU A 109 4.16 15.91 -5.18
CA LEU A 109 5.27 15.10 -4.66
C LEU A 109 5.86 15.72 -3.39
N ASP A 110 6.06 17.04 -3.38
CA ASP A 110 6.69 17.76 -2.27
C ASP A 110 5.80 17.76 -1.03
N GLU A 111 4.48 17.95 -1.17
CA GLU A 111 3.53 17.84 -0.05
C GLU A 111 3.53 16.44 0.57
N MET A 112 3.62 15.40 -0.27
CA MET A 112 3.73 14.02 0.21
C MET A 112 5.05 13.76 0.94
N VAL A 113 6.17 14.27 0.43
CA VAL A 113 7.48 14.14 1.09
C VAL A 113 7.50 14.91 2.41
N GLN A 114 6.97 16.13 2.45
CA GLN A 114 6.89 16.91 3.68
C GLN A 114 6.03 16.22 4.75
N PHE A 115 4.93 15.57 4.34
CA PHE A 115 4.15 14.73 5.24
C PHE A 115 4.97 13.54 5.75
N ALA A 116 5.72 12.87 4.87
CA ALA A 116 6.60 11.76 5.24
C ALA A 116 7.67 12.16 6.26
N GLU A 117 8.33 13.29 6.04
CA GLU A 117 9.35 13.84 6.92
C GLU A 117 8.76 14.16 8.30
N SER A 118 7.58 14.78 8.34
CA SER A 118 6.95 15.22 9.59
C SER A 118 6.42 14.07 10.45
N HIS A 119 6.02 12.95 9.84
CA HIS A 119 5.37 11.83 10.54
C HIS A 119 6.21 10.57 10.66
N TYR A 120 7.17 10.37 9.76
CA TYR A 120 7.97 9.16 9.67
C TYR A 120 9.48 9.44 9.59
N GLU A 121 9.90 10.71 9.61
CA GLU A 121 11.32 11.11 9.48
C GLU A 121 11.97 10.55 8.21
N MET A 122 11.20 10.45 7.11
CA MET A 122 11.65 9.88 5.84
C MET A 122 11.74 10.92 4.74
N GLU A 123 12.90 10.99 4.08
CA GLU A 123 13.08 11.81 2.89
C GLU A 123 12.60 11.07 1.62
N LEU A 124 12.55 11.79 0.50
CA LEU A 124 12.21 11.22 -0.81
C LEU A 124 13.07 10.00 -1.17
N SER A 125 14.36 10.01 -0.83
CA SER A 125 15.29 8.92 -1.12
C SER A 125 14.89 7.63 -0.39
N ASP A 126 14.49 7.74 0.88
CA ASP A 126 14.04 6.62 1.70
C ASP A 126 12.74 6.03 1.18
N LEU A 127 11.78 6.88 0.81
CA LEU A 127 10.48 6.45 0.27
C LEU A 127 10.63 5.68 -1.05
N LEU A 128 11.55 6.11 -1.91
CA LEU A 128 11.85 5.42 -3.17
C LEU A 128 12.59 4.11 -2.94
N LYS A 129 13.52 4.07 -1.97
CA LYS A 129 14.20 2.84 -1.57
C LYS A 129 13.21 1.81 -1.03
N LEU A 130 12.31 2.22 -0.14
CA LEU A 130 11.28 1.34 0.43
C LEU A 130 10.33 0.83 -0.66
N ASN A 131 9.98 1.68 -1.64
CA ASN A 131 9.19 1.26 -2.79
C ASN A 131 9.89 0.15 -3.60
N ALA A 132 11.19 0.30 -3.84
CA ALA A 132 12.00 -0.67 -4.58
C ALA A 132 12.09 -2.01 -3.84
N GLU A 133 12.36 -1.99 -2.54
CA GLU A 133 12.42 -3.18 -1.68
C GLU A 133 11.08 -3.93 -1.68
N ARG A 134 9.95 -3.22 -1.52
CA ARG A 134 8.60 -3.82 -1.57
C ARG A 134 8.25 -4.36 -2.94
N SER A 135 8.71 -3.71 -4.00
CA SER A 135 8.49 -4.19 -5.37
C SER A 135 9.30 -5.46 -5.66
N ALA A 136 10.56 -5.53 -5.18
CA ALA A 136 11.38 -6.73 -5.26
C ALA A 136 10.77 -7.90 -4.46
N ALA A 137 10.27 -7.64 -3.24
CA ALA A 137 9.60 -8.64 -2.41
C ALA A 137 8.34 -9.22 -3.07
N ARG A 138 7.62 -8.44 -3.89
CA ARG A 138 6.46 -8.91 -4.66
C ARG A 138 6.85 -9.73 -5.88
N PHE A 139 7.94 -9.37 -6.57
CA PHE A 139 8.40 -10.10 -7.74
C PHE A 139 9.00 -11.47 -7.40
N ASN A 140 9.58 -11.60 -6.20
CA ASN A 140 10.18 -12.84 -5.70
C ASN A 140 9.18 -13.80 -5.01
N ARG A 141 7.87 -13.52 -5.12
CA ARG A 141 6.78 -14.27 -4.47
C ARG A 141 5.97 -15.03 -5.50
#